data_AF-A0AA40K8Q8-F1
#
_entry.id   AF-A0AA40K8Q8-F1
#
_cell.length_a   1.000
_cell.length_b   1.000
_cell.length_c   1.000
_cell.angle_alpha   90.00
_cell.angle_beta   90.00
_cell.angle_gamma   90.00
#
_symmetry.space_group_name_H-M   'P 1'
#
loop_
_entity.id
_entity.type
_entity.pdbx_description
1 polymer ?
#
loop_
_entity_poly.entity_id
_entity_poly.type
_entity_poly.pdbx_seq_one_letter_code
_entity_poly.pdbx_strand_id
1 'polypeptide(L)'
;MEQSEFSHRTRGGLVGVVGILGTNGNTILLTSWFLISVLSDPTLLFALRSEISTTTITPPSGTRTFNAQALTSLPLLQSVYTGLLRLYVSAIITLKVSGQAARGKGVCTSSRLDNSSPYGAVLYK
;
A
#
# COMPACT_ATOMS: atom_id res chain seq x y z
N MET A 1 -10.30 30.32 11.26
CA MET A 1 -10.56 28.87 11.16
C MET A 1 -11.40 28.50 12.36
N GLU A 2 -12.69 28.26 12.15
CA GLU A 2 -13.63 27.86 13.19
C GLU A 2 -13.35 26.41 13.57
N GLN A 3 -12.89 26.15 14.80
CA GLN A 3 -12.74 24.78 15.27
C GLN A 3 -14.13 24.26 15.63
N SER A 4 -14.63 23.28 14.88
CA SER A 4 -15.87 22.59 15.24
C SER A 4 -15.68 21.91 16.60
N GLU A 5 -16.41 22.37 17.62
CA GLU A 5 -16.30 21.85 18.98
C GLU A 5 -16.95 20.46 19.07
N PHE A 6 -16.15 19.41 18.88
CA PHE A 6 -16.62 18.04 19.08
C PHE A 6 -16.71 17.72 20.58
N SER A 7 -17.83 17.14 20.99
CA SER A 7 -18.02 16.61 22.35
C SER A 7 -16.87 15.68 22.76
N HIS A 8 -16.49 15.71 24.03
CA HIS A 8 -15.46 14.82 24.61
C HIS A 8 -15.70 13.34 24.29
N ARG A 9 -16.96 12.88 24.26
CA ARG A 9 -17.30 11.50 23.89
C ARG A 9 -16.96 11.21 22.42
N THR A 10 -17.26 12.14 21.52
CA THR A 10 -16.93 12.03 20.09
C THR A 10 -15.42 12.05 19.86
N ARG A 11 -14.68 12.92 20.57
CA ARG A 11 -13.21 12.95 20.52
C ARG A 11 -12.60 11.66 21.06
N GLY A 12 -13.13 11.13 22.16
CA GLY A 12 -12.72 9.83 22.71
C GLY A 12 -12.97 8.68 21.73
N GLY A 13 -14.14 8.65 21.09
CA GLY A 13 -14.47 7.68 20.05
C GLY A 13 -13.56 7.78 18.83
N LEU A 14 -13.26 9.00 18.36
CA LEU A 14 -12.35 9.24 17.25
C LEU A 14 -10.93 8.72 17.57
N VAL A 15 -10.39 9.07 18.73
CA VAL A 15 -9.05 8.63 19.14
C VAL A 15 -9.00 7.12 19.35
N GLY A 16 -9.98 6.55 20.06
CA GLY A 16 -9.99 5.12 20.39
C GLY A 16 -10.26 4.22 19.19
N VAL A 17 -11.34 4.48 18.44
CA VAL A 17 -11.78 3.59 17.36
C VAL A 17 -11.02 3.86 16.06
N VAL A 18 -10.96 5.12 15.62
CA VAL A 18 -10.31 5.45 14.34
C VAL A 18 -8.80 5.51 14.51
N GLY A 19 -8.32 6.22 15.53
CA GLY A 19 -6.89 6.38 15.79
C GLY A 19 -6.22 5.07 16.18
N ILE A 20 -6.57 4.49 17.33
CA ILE A 20 -5.87 3.34 17.89
C ILE A 20 -6.23 2.07 17.12
N LEU A 21 -7.51 1.70 17.01
CA LEU A 21 -7.86 0.42 16.38
C LEU A 21 -7.63 0.43 14.86
N GLY A 22 -8.08 1.50 14.18
CA GLY A 22 -7.93 1.63 12.73
C GLY A 22 -6.47 1.61 12.26
N THR A 23 -5.57 2.30 12.97
CA THR A 23 -4.15 2.37 12.59
C THR A 23 -3.37 1.12 13.00
N ASN A 24 -3.57 0.64 14.24
CA ASN A 24 -2.75 -0.44 14.78
C ASN A 24 -3.18 -1.82 14.29
N GLY A 25 -4.46 -2.03 14.01
CA GLY A 25 -4.98 -3.33 13.56
C GLY A 25 -4.28 -3.83 12.30
N ASN A 26 -4.06 -2.93 11.34
CA ASN A 26 -3.34 -3.27 10.10
C ASN A 26 -1.83 -3.36 10.30
N THR A 27 -1.27 -2.50 11.15
CA THR A 27 0.18 -2.42 11.40
C THR A 27 0.70 -3.70 12.04
N ILE A 28 0.00 -4.24 13.05
CA ILE A 28 0.39 -5.49 13.73
C ILE A 28 0.42 -6.64 12.73
N LEU A 29 -0.67 -6.84 11.97
CA LEU A 29 -0.77 -7.93 11.00
C LEU A 29 0.31 -7.84 9.93
N LEU A 30 0.52 -6.66 9.36
CA LEU A 30 1.54 -6.47 8.32
C LEU A 30 2.96 -6.71 8.87
N THR A 31 3.23 -6.27 10.09
CA THR A 31 4.53 -6.49 10.75
C THR A 31 4.77 -7.97 11.02
N SER A 32 3.75 -8.72 11.46
CA SER A 32 3.85 -10.17 11.64
C SER A 32 4.19 -10.88 10.33
N TRP A 33 3.51 -10.52 9.22
CA TRP A 33 3.80 -11.09 7.91
C TRP A 33 5.18 -10.71 7.37
N PHE A 34 5.61 -9.47 7.62
CA PHE A 34 6.97 -9.03 7.29
C PHE A 34 8.01 -9.90 8.00
N LEU A 35 7.88 -10.10 9.31
CA LEU A 35 8.81 -10.92 10.08
C LEU A 35 8.85 -12.37 9.57
N ILE A 36 7.68 -12.99 9.35
CA ILE A 36 7.62 -14.36 8.81
C ILE A 36 8.33 -14.45 7.45
N SER A 37 8.06 -13.50 6.55
CA SER A 37 8.62 -13.51 5.19
C SER A 37 10.13 -13.31 5.19
N VAL A 38 10.62 -12.34 5.97
CA VAL A 38 12.06 -12.02 6.04
C VAL A 38 12.85 -13.08 6.81
N LEU A 39 12.28 -13.66 7.88
CA LEU A 39 12.98 -14.71 8.64
C LEU A 39 13.02 -16.04 7.88
N SER A 40 12.07 -16.28 6.98
CA SER A 40 12.05 -17.49 6.14
C SER A 40 13.06 -17.44 4.98
N ASP A 41 13.49 -16.23 4.57
CA ASP A 41 14.47 -16.02 3.50
C ASP A 41 15.74 -15.32 4.05
N PRO A 42 16.80 -16.08 4.36
CA PRO A 42 18.03 -15.51 4.90
C PRO A 42 18.75 -14.58 3.92
N THR A 43 18.58 -14.76 2.61
CA THR A 43 19.16 -13.89 1.58
C THR A 43 18.48 -12.53 1.60
N LEU A 44 17.15 -12.51 1.69
CA LEU A 44 16.37 -11.28 1.83
C LEU A 44 16.72 -10.54 3.13
N LEU A 45 16.85 -11.27 4.25
CA LEU A 45 17.26 -10.68 5.53
C LEU A 45 18.64 -10.01 5.45
N PHE A 46 19.60 -10.65 4.80
CA PHE A 46 20.93 -10.08 4.63
C PHE A 46 20.90 -8.81 3.76
N ALA A 47 20.19 -8.86 2.62
CA ALA A 47 20.07 -7.73 1.72
C ALA A 47 19.39 -6.52 2.40
N LEU A 48 18.30 -6.76 3.14
CA LEU A 48 17.61 -5.72 3.92
C LEU A 48 18.50 -5.11 5.01
N ARG A 49 19.25 -5.94 5.76
CA ARG A 49 20.19 -5.44 6.77
C ARG A 49 21.29 -4.57 6.15
N SER A 50 21.83 -4.99 5.01
CA SER A 50 22.83 -4.23 4.27
C SER A 50 22.28 -2.87 3.85
N GLU A 51 21.07 -2.84 3.28
CA GLU A 51 20.42 -1.60 2.87
C GLU A 51 20.11 -0.69 4.07
N ILE A 52 19.50 -1.22 5.14
CA ILE A 52 19.15 -0.45 6.35
C ILE A 52 20.38 0.17 7.01
N SER A 53 21.51 -0.54 6.99
CA SER A 53 22.76 -0.05 7.60
C SER A 53 23.19 1.31 7.06
N THR A 54 22.87 1.62 5.79
CA THR A 54 23.18 2.90 5.12
C THR A 54 22.48 4.11 5.76
N THR A 55 21.42 3.89 6.54
CA THR A 55 20.62 4.96 7.16
C THR A 55 20.94 5.19 8.63
N THR A 56 21.94 4.46 9.15
CA THR A 56 22.37 4.57 10.55
C THR A 56 23.12 5.89 10.76
N ILE A 57 22.63 6.71 11.68
CA ILE A 57 23.30 7.93 12.13
C ILE A 57 23.95 7.63 13.48
N THR A 58 25.17 8.11 13.70
CA THR A 58 25.79 8.18 15.02
C THR A 58 25.76 9.62 15.51
N PRO A 59 24.72 10.04 16.26
CA PRO A 59 24.69 11.35 16.88
C PRO A 59 25.81 11.51 17.93
N PRO A 60 26.15 12.76 18.32
CA PRO A 60 27.17 13.03 19.33
C PRO A 60 26.89 12.39 20.70
N SER A 61 25.65 12.02 20.96
CA SER A 61 25.22 11.30 22.16
C SER A 61 25.69 9.83 22.21
N GLY A 62 26.34 9.34 21.15
CA GLY A 62 26.93 7.99 21.09
C GLY A 62 25.93 6.87 20.79
N THR A 63 24.63 7.12 20.89
CA THR A 63 23.60 6.12 20.58
C THR A 63 23.33 6.07 19.09
N ARG A 64 23.63 4.95 18.42
CA ARG A 64 23.23 4.74 17.02
C ARG A 64 21.71 4.87 16.88
N THR A 65 21.28 5.75 15.98
CA THR A 65 19.87 5.95 15.62
C THR A 65 19.70 5.78 14.12
N PHE A 66 18.45 5.67 13.67
CA PHE A 66 18.14 5.64 12.24
C PHE A 66 17.64 7.01 11.78
N ASN A 67 18.07 7.42 10.58
CA ASN A 67 17.39 8.50 9.89
C ASN A 67 16.01 8.00 9.41
N ALA A 68 14.94 8.36 10.10
CA ALA A 68 13.59 7.90 9.74
C ALA A 68 13.20 8.26 8.30
N GLN A 69 13.59 9.44 7.82
CA GLN A 69 13.27 9.88 6.46
C GLN A 69 14.05 9.08 5.40
N ALA A 70 15.32 8.78 5.65
CA ALA A 70 16.11 7.96 4.74
C ALA A 70 15.69 6.49 4.79
N LEU A 71 15.31 6.00 5.98
CA LEU A 71 14.84 4.63 6.17
C LEU A 71 13.56 4.36 5.38
N THR A 72 12.61 5.30 5.38
CA THR A 72 11.36 5.15 4.62
C THR A 72 11.52 5.35 3.11
N SER A 73 12.66 5.84 2.63
CA SER A 73 12.93 5.97 1.20
C SER A 73 13.80 4.85 0.61
N LEU A 74 14.18 3.85 1.42
CA LEU A 74 14.99 2.73 0.98
C LEU A 74 14.25 1.83 -0.03
N PRO A 75 14.82 1.58 -1.22
CA PRO A 75 14.09 0.94 -2.31
C PRO A 75 13.74 -0.53 -2.05
N LEU A 76 14.64 -1.34 -1.47
CA LEU A 76 14.34 -2.74 -1.16
C LEU A 76 13.35 -2.83 -0.01
N LEU A 77 13.51 -2.03 1.05
CA LEU A 77 12.54 -1.98 2.14
C LEU A 77 11.12 -1.59 1.65
N GLN A 78 11.02 -0.60 0.76
CA GLN A 78 9.74 -0.20 0.15
C GLN A 78 9.17 -1.27 -0.79
N SER A 79 10.02 -1.96 -1.55
CA SER A 79 9.59 -3.08 -2.40
C SER A 79 8.98 -4.22 -1.57
N VAL A 80 9.61 -4.59 -0.47
CA VAL A 80 9.08 -5.62 0.45
C VAL A 80 7.77 -5.15 1.07
N TYR A 81 7.72 -3.90 1.56
CA TYR A 81 6.51 -3.33 2.17
C TYR A 81 5.32 -3.34 1.19
N THR A 82 5.51 -2.85 -0.04
CA THR A 82 4.47 -2.83 -1.07
C THR A 82 4.06 -4.23 -1.52
N GLY A 83 5.01 -5.17 -1.62
CA GLY A 83 4.73 -6.58 -1.90
C GLY A 83 3.87 -7.24 -0.83
N LEU A 84 4.14 -6.96 0.45
CA LEU A 84 3.35 -7.47 1.56
C LEU A 84 1.95 -6.85 1.62
N LEU A 85 1.83 -5.54 1.37
CA LEU A 85 0.52 -4.91 1.25
C LEU A 85 -0.32 -5.57 0.14
N ARG A 86 0.30 -5.86 -1.00
CA ARG A 86 -0.37 -6.53 -2.12
C ARG A 86 -0.84 -7.95 -1.77
N LEU A 87 -0.08 -8.69 -0.96
CA LEU A 87 -0.40 -10.07 -0.62
C LEU A 87 -1.38 -10.21 0.55
N TYR A 88 -1.25 -9.35 1.57
CA TYR A 88 -1.89 -9.55 2.87
C TYR A 88 -2.92 -8.49 3.24
N VAL A 89 -2.96 -7.35 2.54
CA VAL A 89 -3.95 -6.30 2.81
C VAL A 89 -5.02 -6.31 1.73
N SER A 90 -6.25 -6.58 2.15
CA SER A 90 -7.44 -6.44 1.33
C SER A 90 -8.38 -5.45 2.00
N ALA A 91 -8.58 -4.29 1.37
CA ALA A 91 -9.52 -3.28 1.83
C ALA A 91 -10.73 -3.25 0.90
N ILE A 92 -11.92 -3.51 1.45
CA ILE A 92 -13.17 -3.38 0.71
C ILE A 92 -13.53 -1.89 0.69
N ILE A 93 -13.50 -1.28 -0.49
CA ILE A 93 -13.93 0.11 -0.70
C ILE A 93 -15.34 0.08 -1.29
N THR A 94 -16.32 0.45 -0.48
CA THR A 94 -17.72 0.54 -0.92
C THR A 94 -18.17 2.00 -0.90
N LEU A 95 -18.54 2.51 -2.07
CA LEU A 95 -19.12 3.85 -2.21
C LEU A 95 -20.63 3.75 -2.41
N LYS A 96 -21.39 4.55 -1.67
CA LYS A 96 -22.83 4.69 -1.91
C LYS A 96 -23.05 5.78 -2.96
N VAL A 97 -23.59 5.40 -4.12
CA VAL A 97 -23.99 6.36 -5.15
C VAL A 97 -25.35 6.95 -4.78
N SER A 98 -25.35 8.22 -4.39
CA SER A 98 -26.56 9.01 -4.11
C SER A 98 -26.90 9.85 -5.34
N GLY A 99 -27.50 9.23 -6.36
CA GLY A 99 -27.91 9.89 -7.61
C GLY A 99 -27.86 8.95 -8.82
N GLN A 100 -28.39 9.38 -9.98
CA GLN A 100 -28.14 8.65 -11.22
C GLN A 100 -26.71 8.91 -11.67
N ALA A 101 -25.79 8.01 -11.31
CA ALA A 101 -24.48 7.98 -11.94
C ALA A 101 -24.70 7.62 -13.41
N ALA A 102 -24.61 8.62 -14.30
CA ALA A 102 -24.37 8.34 -15.70
C ALA A 102 -23.05 7.56 -15.75
N ARG A 103 -23.16 6.25 -15.97
CA ARG A 103 -22.01 5.38 -16.22
C ARG A 103 -21.36 5.97 -17.46
N GLY A 104 -20.30 6.77 -17.27
CA GLY A 104 -19.53 7.31 -18.37
C GLY A 104 -19.21 6.14 -19.27
N LYS A 105 -19.77 6.16 -20.48
CA LYS A 105 -19.36 5.23 -21.52
C LYS A 105 -17.91 5.60 -21.78
N GLY A 106 -17.00 4.94 -21.07
CA GLY A 106 -15.63 4.81 -21.53
C GLY A 106 -15.77 4.33 -22.95
N VAL A 107 -15.36 5.20 -23.88
CA VAL A 107 -15.28 4.94 -25.30
C VAL A 107 -14.23 3.85 -25.46
N CYS A 108 -14.61 2.61 -25.20
CA CYS A 108 -14.07 1.47 -25.89
C CYS A 108 -14.87 1.36 -27.18
N THR A 109 -14.64 2.29 -28.11
CA THR A 109 -14.84 1.99 -29.52
C THR A 109 -13.83 0.90 -29.86
N SER A 110 -14.22 -0.35 -29.59
CA SER A 110 -13.82 -1.45 -30.45
C SER A 110 -14.26 -1.02 -31.84
N SER A 111 -13.30 -0.55 -32.62
CA SER A 111 -13.42 -0.49 -34.07
C SER A 111 -13.73 -1.91 -34.51
N ARG A 112 -15.03 -2.17 -34.69
CA ARG A 112 -15.54 -3.26 -35.51
C ARG A 112 -14.92 -3.04 -36.88
N LEU A 113 -13.78 -3.70 -37.15
CA LEU A 113 -13.24 -3.83 -38.48
C LEU A 113 -14.35 -4.45 -39.32
N ASP A 114 -14.82 -3.65 -40.25
CA ASP A 114 -15.68 -4.04 -41.33
C ASP A 114 -15.04 -5.21 -42.08
N ASN A 115 -15.76 -6.32 -42.07
CA ASN A 115 -15.45 -7.49 -42.85
C ASN A 115 -15.73 -7.19 -44.33
N SER A 116 -14.77 -6.57 -45.01
CA SER A 116 -14.75 -6.48 -46.47
C SER A 116 -13.32 -6.37 -47.00
N SER A 117 -12.57 -7.48 -46.95
CA SER A 117 -11.43 -7.70 -47.83
C SER A 117 -11.21 -9.20 -48.09
N PRO A 118 -11.11 -9.65 -49.35
CA PRO A 118 -11.16 -11.06 -49.74
C PRO A 118 -9.78 -11.73 -49.80
N TYR A 119 -8.95 -11.58 -48.76
CA TYR A 119 -7.63 -12.21 -48.73
C TYR A 119 -7.30 -12.84 -47.37
N GLY A 120 -7.25 -14.17 -47.37
CA GLY A 120 -6.22 -14.92 -46.63
C GLY A 120 -6.59 -15.43 -45.23
N ALA A 121 -7.07 -16.66 -45.18
CA ALA A 121 -6.90 -17.55 -44.03
C ALA A 121 -5.42 -17.74 -43.67
N VAL A 122 -5.08 -18.01 -42.39
CA VAL A 122 -4.08 -19.00 -41.91
C VAL A 122 -4.14 -19.12 -40.37
N LEU A 123 -4.51 -20.31 -39.89
CA LEU A 123 -3.99 -21.18 -38.80
C LEU A 123 -3.44 -20.54 -37.49
N TYR A 124 -3.64 -21.09 -36.28
CA TYR A 124 -3.39 -22.48 -35.86
C TYR A 124 -4.30 -22.93 -34.68
N LYS A 125 -4.37 -24.26 -34.58
CA LYS A 125 -5.15 -25.17 -33.73
C LYS A 125 -5.31 -24.81 -32.25
#